data_AF-A0A7V2GYP1-F1
#
_entry.id   AF-A0A7V2GYP1-F1
#
_cell.length_a   1.000
_cell.length_b   1.000
_cell.length_c   1.000
_cell.angle_alpha   90.00
_cell.angle_beta   90.00
_cell.angle_gamma   90.00
#
_symmetry.space_group_name_H-M   'P 1'
#
loop_
_entity.id
_entity.type
_entity.pdbx_description
1 polymer ?
#
loop_
_entity_poly.entity_id
_entity_poly.type
_entity_poly.pdbx_seq_one_letter_code
_entity_poly.pdbx_strand_id
1 'polypeptide(L)'
;MLAPPALAQAPTPALPPDAWTWGLLSAALATGMSSLGAGYAVAKLGTAAVGALAEKPDLFGRLLIFVGLAEGIAIYGVIISILILNRLA
;
A
#
# COMPACT_ATOMS: atom_id res chain seq x y z
N MET A 1 12.26 23.35 -33.10
CA MET A 1 12.53 22.29 -32.12
C MET A 1 11.90 21.01 -32.65
N LEU A 2 12.71 20.05 -33.10
CA LEU A 2 12.23 18.74 -33.56
C LEU A 2 11.61 17.99 -32.37
N ALA A 3 10.37 17.52 -32.52
CA ALA A 3 9.75 16.62 -31.55
C ALA A 3 10.60 15.33 -31.44
N PRO A 4 10.83 14.79 -30.23
CA PRO A 4 11.52 13.53 -30.08
C PRO A 4 10.75 12.42 -30.83
N PRO A 5 11.45 11.45 -31.44
CA PRO A 5 10.79 10.32 -32.10
C PRO A 5 9.94 9.60 -31.06
N ALA A 6 8.66 9.44 -31.34
CA ALA A 6 7.77 8.62 -30.54
C ALA A 6 8.42 7.23 -30.42
N LEU A 7 8.86 6.86 -29.22
CA LEU A 7 9.27 5.50 -28.91
C LEU A 7 8.06 4.62 -29.24
N ALA A 8 8.13 3.91 -30.35
CA ALA A 8 7.10 2.94 -30.74
C ALA A 8 6.94 1.98 -29.56
N GLN A 9 5.82 2.11 -28.86
CA GLN A 9 5.52 1.28 -27.71
C GLN A 9 5.27 -0.12 -28.26
N ALA A 10 6.19 -1.04 -27.96
CA ALA A 10 6.06 -2.42 -28.41
C ALA A 10 4.68 -2.96 -27.99
N PRO A 11 3.99 -3.76 -28.84
CA PRO A 11 2.72 -4.35 -28.47
C PRO A 11 2.88 -5.09 -27.15
N THR A 12 2.14 -4.69 -26.12
CA THR A 12 2.14 -5.39 -24.84
C THR A 12 1.63 -6.80 -25.11
N PRO A 13 2.42 -7.86 -24.88
CA PRO A 13 1.96 -9.22 -25.14
C PRO A 13 0.70 -9.47 -24.32
N ALA A 14 -0.36 -9.98 -24.96
CA ALA A 14 -1.56 -10.36 -24.25
C ALA A 14 -1.19 -11.42 -23.20
N LEU A 15 -1.45 -11.13 -21.92
CA LEU A 15 -1.18 -12.09 -20.86
C LEU A 15 -2.04 -13.34 -21.07
N PRO A 16 -1.48 -14.54 -20.76
CA PRO A 16 -2.23 -15.77 -20.90
C PRO A 16 -3.44 -15.75 -19.92
N PRO A 17 -4.58 -16.39 -20.26
CA PRO A 17 -5.83 -16.24 -19.51
C PRO A 17 -5.74 -16.63 -18.03
N ASP A 18 -4.88 -17.58 -17.68
CA ASP A 18 -4.58 -18.02 -16.32
C ASP A 18 -3.87 -16.93 -15.50
N ALA A 19 -3.09 -16.06 -16.13
CA ALA A 19 -2.39 -14.97 -15.45
C ALA A 19 -3.35 -13.89 -14.92
N TRP A 20 -4.56 -13.78 -15.48
CA TRP A 20 -5.60 -12.90 -14.92
C TRP A 20 -6.06 -13.38 -13.56
N THR A 21 -6.34 -14.68 -13.41
CA THR A 21 -6.78 -15.26 -12.12
C THR A 21 -5.71 -15.11 -11.07
N TRP A 22 -4.45 -15.45 -11.39
CA TRP A 22 -3.34 -15.32 -10.46
C TRP A 22 -2.99 -13.87 -10.14
N GLY A 23 -3.08 -12.98 -11.13
CA GLY A 23 -2.83 -11.55 -10.93
C GLY A 23 -3.86 -10.91 -9.99
N LEU A 24 -5.16 -11.18 -10.19
CA LEU A 24 -6.21 -10.70 -9.28
C LEU A 24 -6.07 -11.27 -7.87
N LEU A 25 -5.75 -12.56 -7.74
CA LEU A 25 -5.49 -13.18 -6.43
C LEU A 25 -4.30 -12.53 -5.73
N SER A 26 -3.20 -12.30 -6.45
CA SER A 26 -2.01 -11.65 -5.89
C SER A 26 -2.25 -10.20 -5.46
N ALA A 27 -3.06 -9.44 -6.21
CA ALA A 27 -3.46 -8.08 -5.85
C ALA A 27 -4.31 -8.06 -4.57
N ALA A 28 -5.29 -8.97 -4.47
CA ALA A 28 -6.11 -9.13 -3.28
C ALA A 28 -5.28 -9.53 -2.05
N LEU A 29 -4.34 -10.46 -2.21
CA LEU A 29 -3.44 -10.89 -1.13
C LEU A 29 -2.48 -9.79 -0.69
N ALA A 30 -1.91 -9.02 -1.63
CA ALA A 30 -1.01 -7.91 -1.32
C ALA A 30 -1.68 -6.86 -0.42
N THR A 31 -2.89 -6.43 -0.77
CA THR A 31 -3.65 -5.49 0.05
C THR A 31 -4.15 -6.14 1.34
N GLY A 32 -4.75 -7.33 1.25
CA GLY A 32 -5.36 -8.00 2.40
C GLY A 32 -4.37 -8.32 3.51
N MET A 33 -3.25 -8.97 3.18
CA MET A 33 -2.23 -9.35 4.17
C MET A 33 -1.52 -8.13 4.74
N SER A 34 -1.27 -7.10 3.93
CA SER A 34 -0.68 -5.86 4.41
C SER A 34 -1.58 -5.13 5.40
N SER A 35 -2.88 -5.01 5.09
CA SER A 35 -3.86 -4.37 5.97
C SER A 35 -4.04 -5.12 7.29
N LEU A 36 -3.94 -6.45 7.29
CA LEU A 36 -3.93 -7.24 8.53
C LEU A 36 -2.70 -6.92 9.41
N GLY A 37 -1.52 -6.84 8.79
CA GLY A 37 -0.29 -6.45 9.48
C GLY A 37 -0.33 -5.02 10.02
N ALA A 38 -0.84 -4.08 9.22
CA ALA A 38 -1.04 -2.69 9.62
C ALA A 38 -2.02 -2.60 10.81
N GLY A 39 -3.17 -3.28 10.74
CA GLY A 39 -4.14 -3.32 11.83
C GLY A 39 -3.55 -3.84 13.14
N TYR A 40 -2.70 -4.87 13.08
CA TYR A 40 -1.98 -5.35 14.27
C TYR A 40 -1.01 -4.30 14.82
N ALA A 41 -0.22 -3.65 13.96
CA ALA A 41 0.72 -2.61 14.36
C ALA A 41 -0.01 -1.42 15.00
N VAL A 42 -1.10 -0.97 14.38
CA VAL A 42 -1.93 0.14 14.85
C VAL A 42 -2.62 -0.20 16.16
N ALA A 43 -3.10 -1.44 16.36
CA ALA A 43 -3.69 -1.87 17.62
C ALA A 43 -2.69 -1.79 18.79
N LYS A 44 -1.44 -2.22 18.57
CA LYS A 44 -0.37 -2.13 19.59
C LYS A 44 0.09 -0.70 19.83
N LEU A 45 0.22 0.08 18.76
CA LEU A 45 0.64 1.47 18.83
C LEU A 45 -0.42 2.33 19.52
N GLY A 46 -1.69 2.12 19.19
CA GLY A 46 -2.82 2.87 19.73
C GLY A 46 -2.94 2.73 21.24
N THR A 47 -2.81 1.52 21.79
CA THR A 47 -2.87 1.32 23.25
C THR A 47 -1.73 2.03 23.98
N ALA A 48 -0.51 1.97 23.44
CA ALA A 48 0.64 2.69 23.98
C ALA A 48 0.49 4.22 23.85
N ALA A 49 -0.03 4.68 22.70
CA ALA A 49 -0.25 6.09 22.43
C ALA A 49 -1.29 6.71 23.36
N VAL A 50 -2.42 6.04 23.60
CA VAL A 50 -3.45 6.52 24.54
C VAL A 50 -2.90 6.61 25.95
N GLY A 51 -2.10 5.63 26.40
CA GLY A 51 -1.44 5.68 27.70
C GLY A 51 -0.48 6.86 27.84
N ALA A 52 0.39 7.06 26.84
CA ALA A 52 1.32 8.19 26.81
C ALA A 52 0.61 9.55 26.75
N LEU A 53 -0.50 9.63 26.02
CA LEU A 53 -1.30 10.84 25.88
C LEU A 53 -2.00 11.23 27.18
N ALA A 54 -2.43 10.24 27.98
CA ALA A 54 -3.04 10.48 29.29
C ALA A 54 -2.06 11.13 30.29
N GLU A 55 -0.77 10.78 30.22
CA GLU A 55 0.26 11.41 31.06
C GLU A 55 0.76 12.75 30.49
N LYS A 56 0.88 12.85 29.16
CA LYS A 56 1.47 14.00 28.47
C LYS A 56 0.62 14.40 27.25
N PRO A 57 -0.40 15.26 27.44
CA PRO A 57 -1.31 15.65 26.37
C PRO A 57 -0.61 16.38 25.21
N ASP A 58 0.51 17.07 25.50
CA ASP A 58 1.33 17.77 24.49
C ASP A 58 1.94 16.82 23.45
N LEU A 59 1.96 15.50 23.69
CA LEU A 59 2.48 14.51 22.75
C LEU A 59 1.53 14.17 21.60
N PHE A 60 0.28 14.65 21.61
CA PHE A 60 -0.75 14.28 20.62
C PHE A 60 -0.25 14.33 19.18
N GLY A 61 0.34 15.44 18.76
CA GLY A 61 0.83 15.61 17.38
C GLY A 61 1.94 14.61 17.02
N ARG A 62 2.85 14.30 17.94
CA ARG A 62 3.91 13.32 17.71
C ARG A 62 3.36 11.89 17.65
N LEU A 63 2.35 11.57 18.45
CA LEU A 63 1.67 10.28 18.43
C LEU A 63 0.94 10.05 17.10
N LEU A 64 0.30 11.08 16.53
CA LEU A 64 -0.33 11.01 15.20
C LEU A 64 0.67 10.63 14.11
N ILE A 65 1.90 11.16 14.15
CA ILE A 65 2.97 10.79 13.20
C ILE A 65 3.28 9.30 13.30
N PHE A 66 3.36 8.75 14.52
CA PHE A 66 3.63 7.33 14.71
C PHE A 66 2.50 6.44 14.20
N VAL A 67 1.22 6.79 14.43
CA VAL A 67 0.11 6.00 13.84
C VAL A 67 0.11 6.10 12.32
N GLY A 68 0.39 7.28 11.75
CA GLY A 68 0.54 7.44 10.30
C GLY A 68 1.67 6.58 9.71
N LEU A 69 2.79 6.44 10.43
CA LEU A 69 3.90 5.58 10.03
C LEU A 69 3.51 4.08 10.08
N ALA A 70 2.68 3.67 11.04
CA ALA A 70 2.15 2.31 11.10
C ALA A 70 1.18 2.00 9.93
N GLU A 71 0.32 2.95 9.57
CA GLU A 71 -0.58 2.85 8.40
C GLU A 71 0.18 2.77 7.07
N GLY A 72 1.42 3.25 7.03
CA GLY A 72 2.29 3.13 5.85
C GLY A 72 2.41 1.70 5.33
N ILE A 73 2.31 0.69 6.21
CA ILE A 73 2.30 -0.73 5.83
C ILE A 73 1.14 -0.99 4.85
N ALA A 74 -0.09 -0.63 5.24
CA ALA A 74 -1.29 -0.82 4.41
C ALA A 74 -1.19 -0.04 3.08
N ILE A 75 -0.68 1.20 3.13
CA ILE A 75 -0.50 2.03 1.94
C ILE A 75 0.42 1.34 0.93
N TYR A 76 1.55 0.78 1.36
CA TYR A 76 2.43 0.02 0.46
C TYR A 76 1.73 -1.21 -0.12
N GLY A 77 0.90 -1.92 0.66
CA GLY A 77 0.09 -3.04 0.15
C GLY A 77 -0.85 -2.62 -0.98
N VAL A 78 -1.54 -1.49 -0.82
CA VAL A 78 -2.42 -0.91 -1.85
C VAL A 78 -1.61 -0.47 -3.07
N ILE A 79 -0.47 0.19 -2.89
CA ILE A 79 0.41 0.60 -4.00
C ILE A 79 0.81 -0.62 -4.84
N ILE A 80 1.28 -1.69 -4.20
CA ILE A 80 1.67 -2.92 -4.90
C ILE A 80 0.48 -3.54 -5.63
N SER A 81 -0.70 -3.60 -5.00
CA SER A 81 -1.93 -4.08 -5.65
C SER A 81 -2.29 -3.25 -6.88
N ILE A 82 -2.20 -1.93 -6.82
CA ILE A 82 -2.46 -1.05 -7.97
C ILE A 82 -1.43 -1.30 -9.08
N LEU A 83 -0.16 -1.47 -8.74
CA LEU A 83 0.89 -1.77 -9.72
C LEU A 83 0.65 -3.12 -10.41
N ILE A 84 0.14 -4.12 -9.69
CA ILE A 84 -0.26 -5.41 -10.28
C ILE A 84 -1.42 -5.19 -11.25
N LEU A 85 -2.48 -4.51 -10.83
CA LEU A 85 -3.66 -4.25 -11.67
C LEU A 85 -3.30 -3.47 -12.94
N ASN A 86 -2.42 -2.48 -12.85
CA ASN A 86 -1.91 -1.69 -13.98
C ASN A 86 -1.04 -2.49 -14.97
N ARG A 87 -0.66 -3.73 -14.62
CA ARG A 87 0.03 -4.64 -15.53
C ARG A 87 -0.90 -5.70 -16.13
N LEU A 88 -2.08 -5.88 -15.54
CA LEU A 88 -3.13 -6.75 -16.08
C LEU A 88 -4.03 -6.00 -17.07
N ALA A 89 -4.39 -4.75 -16.75
CA ALA A 89 -5.16 -3.84 -17.61
C ALA A 89 -4.25 -3.11 -18.61
#